data_AF-A0A9W9BC24-F1
#
_entry.id   AF-A0A9W9BC24-F1
#
_cell.length_a   1.000
_cell.length_b   1.000
_cell.length_c   1.000
_cell.angle_alpha   90.00
_cell.angle_beta   90.00
_cell.angle_gamma   90.00
#
_symmetry.space_group_name_H-M   'P 1'
#
loop_
_entity.id
_entity.type
_entity.pdbx_description
1 polymer ?
#
loop_
_entity_poly.entity_id
_entity_poly.type
_entity_poly.pdbx_seq_one_letter_code
_entity_poly.pdbx_strand_id
1 'polypeptide(L)'
;MIAASASASASAPAPPPLAHRASTRPKHAAASPPPEAGTADRRSTRAVPIDPLSDRATLNLIRRTLCPQQLGDKGRDAQPAIQDLLLPPLTSRNDVDLQLYAFLAIIMREFVQSWYSKITADETFVPEILRIIAHCTTALEQRFRKLDLESLLLDEIPDLLDRHATARRVASRSALQSSVDADPREVYHSIFPLPFLSPVPRLDDNTAVELQRENEATYRQLLVQGVLAILLPTEDLENPCLTALVEQIFSELIIGNIIAGKASQPWLLYEAICIAARSLGEQKDRTKARIVSGKDRSPDLGQDAAKSPKWTVQGVFVLIIHLGILFFNALRLMAGTLADSISLPPRTALHLDEEAAEDAHNDKQPPPSTDTNLGAKVPVLSFKLWACFGNLIELEERKPWLGGFISLLQTAAIDGPWRIAGLNGPLDRLLSHHIQSLFDSSHLPPILRSLRGALFPNNSPGTSTLVAPQSERELLALRRRAASAISDLLPASVTRVYFGRRHWRLGGLFGPGDDAGSPSAAIDEDDDERILDELESLLDVVGDEYCNKHLMYSALELVLVRLMPELSDKGVVELRQDRLG
;
A
#
# COMPACT_ATOMS: atom_id res chain seq x y z
N MET A 1 43.06 -40.45 -19.03
CA MET A 1 42.80 -41.43 -20.11
C MET A 1 41.36 -41.22 -20.54
N ILE A 2 41.08 -40.85 -21.79
CA ILE A 2 40.83 -41.76 -22.95
C ILE A 2 39.57 -42.61 -22.71
N ALA A 3 38.50 -42.56 -23.52
CA ALA A 3 38.13 -41.66 -24.62
C ALA A 3 36.59 -41.74 -24.86
N ALA A 4 36.04 -40.98 -25.82
CA ALA A 4 34.61 -40.96 -26.16
C ALA A 4 34.24 -41.85 -27.36
N SER A 5 32.97 -42.24 -27.51
CA SER A 5 32.19 -42.18 -28.77
C SER A 5 30.80 -42.84 -28.70
N ALA A 6 29.82 -42.26 -29.42
CA ALA A 6 28.71 -42.90 -30.16
C ALA A 6 27.74 -43.89 -29.45
N SER A 7 26.56 -44.25 -30.00
CA SER A 7 25.52 -43.54 -30.79
C SER A 7 24.31 -44.48 -30.99
N ALA A 8 23.15 -43.95 -31.40
CA ALA A 8 21.98 -44.68 -31.94
C ALA A 8 21.19 -45.60 -30.96
N SER A 9 19.97 -46.10 -31.25
CA SER A 9 18.73 -45.44 -31.77
C SER A 9 17.56 -46.45 -31.79
N ALA A 10 16.40 -46.11 -31.23
CA ALA A 10 15.12 -46.84 -31.41
C ALA A 10 13.97 -45.83 -31.13
N SER A 11 12.99 -45.50 -31.97
CA SER A 11 12.17 -46.17 -33.02
C SER A 11 10.73 -46.45 -32.55
N ALA A 12 9.85 -45.46 -32.78
CA ALA A 12 8.46 -45.51 -33.31
C ALA A 12 7.53 -46.73 -33.02
N PRO A 13 6.18 -46.56 -32.93
CA PRO A 13 5.38 -45.62 -33.72
C PRO A 13 4.21 -44.89 -33.00
N ALA A 14 3.44 -44.10 -33.76
CA ALA A 14 2.27 -43.34 -33.29
C ALA A 14 0.96 -43.71 -34.03
N PRO A 15 -0.23 -43.52 -33.43
CA PRO A 15 -1.54 -43.72 -34.07
C PRO A 15 -2.07 -42.45 -34.79
N PRO A 16 -3.01 -42.59 -35.75
CA PRO A 16 -3.49 -41.49 -36.60
C PRO A 16 -4.72 -40.72 -36.05
N PRO A 17 -5.02 -39.51 -36.59
CA PRO A 17 -6.19 -38.71 -36.22
C PRO A 17 -7.47 -39.12 -36.96
N LEU A 18 -8.64 -38.77 -36.41
CA LEU A 18 -9.95 -38.91 -37.07
C LEU A 18 -10.79 -37.63 -36.95
N ALA A 19 -11.71 -37.44 -37.90
CA ALA A 19 -12.17 -36.12 -38.34
C ALA A 19 -13.55 -35.67 -37.80
N HIS A 20 -13.87 -34.40 -38.07
CA HIS A 20 -15.14 -33.74 -37.76
C HIS A 20 -16.37 -34.52 -38.25
N ARG A 21 -17.44 -34.52 -37.44
CA ARG A 21 -18.77 -34.99 -37.84
C ARG A 21 -19.79 -33.85 -37.82
N ALA A 22 -19.90 -33.12 -38.92
CA ALA A 22 -21.07 -32.30 -39.19
C ALA A 22 -22.29 -33.21 -39.43
N SER A 23 -23.49 -32.72 -39.11
CA SER A 23 -24.75 -33.41 -39.39
C SER A 23 -25.76 -32.46 -39.99
N THR A 24 -25.99 -32.59 -41.29
CA THR A 24 -27.06 -31.90 -42.03
C THR A 24 -28.07 -32.93 -42.53
N ARG A 25 -29.36 -32.62 -42.44
CA ARG A 25 -30.42 -33.34 -43.17
C ARG A 25 -31.56 -32.38 -43.51
N PRO A 26 -31.90 -32.19 -44.80
CA PRO A 26 -32.96 -31.27 -45.21
C PRO A 26 -34.36 -31.88 -45.05
N LYS A 27 -35.37 -31.02 -45.13
CA LYS A 27 -36.77 -31.39 -45.43
C LYS A 27 -37.29 -30.51 -46.56
N HIS A 28 -38.19 -31.06 -47.39
CA HIS A 28 -38.79 -30.38 -48.55
C HIS A 28 -39.92 -29.42 -48.15
N ALA A 29 -40.44 -28.69 -49.13
CA ALA A 29 -41.12 -27.40 -48.93
C ALA A 29 -42.65 -27.40 -49.17
N ALA A 30 -43.26 -26.30 -48.70
CA ALA A 30 -44.43 -25.60 -49.24
C ALA A 30 -45.83 -26.25 -49.23
N ALA A 31 -46.71 -25.73 -48.35
CA ALA A 31 -48.12 -25.42 -48.63
C ALA A 31 -48.63 -24.35 -47.63
N SER A 32 -49.66 -23.58 -47.99
CA SER A 32 -50.31 -22.49 -47.20
C SER A 32 -51.67 -22.12 -47.86
N PRO A 33 -52.57 -21.29 -47.29
CA PRO A 33 -52.54 -20.55 -46.02
C PRO A 33 -53.77 -20.87 -45.08
N PRO A 34 -54.61 -19.94 -44.59
CA PRO A 34 -54.69 -19.52 -43.17
C PRO A 34 -56.10 -19.76 -42.53
N PRO A 35 -56.50 -19.23 -41.34
CA PRO A 35 -55.85 -18.29 -40.39
C PRO A 35 -55.79 -18.88 -38.94
N GLU A 36 -55.74 -18.20 -37.79
CA GLU A 36 -55.98 -16.78 -37.40
C GLU A 36 -55.21 -16.37 -36.09
N ALA A 37 -55.70 -15.42 -35.30
CA ALA A 37 -55.12 -14.77 -34.12
C ALA A 37 -54.55 -15.62 -32.96
N GLY A 38 -53.53 -15.08 -32.27
CA GLY A 38 -53.04 -15.63 -30.99
C GLY A 38 -51.67 -15.17 -30.46
N THR A 39 -51.18 -13.96 -30.76
CA THR A 39 -49.82 -13.53 -30.37
C THR A 39 -49.70 -13.18 -28.88
N ALA A 40 -49.01 -14.04 -28.11
CA ALA A 40 -48.56 -13.77 -26.75
C ALA A 40 -47.03 -13.85 -26.67
N ASP A 41 -46.39 -12.72 -26.33
CA ASP A 41 -44.95 -12.51 -26.49
C ASP A 41 -44.13 -13.22 -25.37
N ARG A 42 -43.75 -14.49 -25.59
CA ARG A 42 -42.79 -15.19 -24.71
C ARG A 42 -41.36 -14.69 -24.96
N ARG A 43 -41.08 -13.47 -24.49
CA ARG A 43 -39.69 -12.97 -24.35
C ARG A 43 -38.93 -13.88 -23.39
N SER A 44 -38.06 -14.73 -23.95
CA SER A 44 -37.07 -15.48 -23.19
C SER A 44 -36.03 -14.50 -22.62
N THR A 45 -36.08 -14.26 -21.31
CA THR A 45 -35.10 -13.46 -20.58
C THR A 45 -33.74 -14.15 -20.59
N ARG A 46 -32.95 -13.87 -21.63
CA ARG A 46 -31.52 -14.20 -21.70
C ARG A 46 -30.85 -13.62 -20.46
N ALA A 47 -30.39 -14.50 -19.55
CA ALA A 47 -29.75 -14.08 -18.31
C ALA A 47 -28.55 -13.17 -18.61
N VAL A 48 -28.56 -11.97 -18.02
CA VAL A 48 -27.40 -11.08 -18.02
C VAL A 48 -26.30 -11.77 -17.19
N PRO A 49 -25.02 -11.78 -17.62
CA PRO A 49 -23.94 -12.25 -16.78
C PRO A 49 -23.88 -11.38 -15.52
N ILE A 50 -24.18 -11.98 -14.37
CA ILE A 50 -24.16 -11.30 -13.08
C ILE A 50 -22.71 -11.04 -12.70
N ASP A 51 -22.33 -9.77 -12.48
CA ASP A 51 -21.02 -9.42 -11.91
C ASP A 51 -20.83 -10.17 -10.58
N PRO A 52 -19.82 -11.06 -10.44
CA PRO A 52 -19.58 -11.81 -9.21
C PRO A 52 -19.13 -10.93 -8.04
N LEU A 53 -18.76 -9.67 -8.29
CA LEU A 53 -18.48 -8.69 -7.25
C LEU A 53 -19.72 -7.89 -6.82
N SER A 54 -20.82 -7.93 -7.58
CA SER A 54 -22.04 -7.14 -7.36
C SER A 54 -22.67 -7.41 -6.01
N ASP A 55 -23.26 -6.37 -5.42
CA ASP A 55 -23.68 -6.39 -4.02
C ASP A 55 -24.77 -7.45 -3.80
N ARG A 56 -25.68 -7.60 -4.78
CA ARG A 56 -26.66 -8.69 -4.84
C ARG A 56 -26.02 -10.08 -4.92
N ALA A 57 -24.89 -10.24 -5.61
CA ALA A 57 -24.12 -11.48 -5.60
C ALA A 57 -23.43 -11.71 -4.25
N THR A 58 -22.88 -10.66 -3.60
CA THR A 58 -22.27 -10.76 -2.27
C THR A 58 -23.26 -11.19 -1.20
N LEU A 59 -24.45 -10.57 -1.14
CA LEU A 59 -25.51 -10.95 -0.21
C LEU A 59 -25.96 -12.41 -0.40
N ASN A 60 -26.03 -12.87 -1.65
CA ASN A 60 -26.36 -14.26 -1.97
C ASN A 60 -25.23 -15.25 -1.62
N LEU A 61 -23.96 -14.82 -1.73
CA LEU A 61 -22.79 -15.60 -1.29
C LEU A 61 -22.76 -15.75 0.23
N ILE A 62 -22.91 -14.64 0.96
CA ILE A 62 -22.95 -14.60 2.44
C ILE A 62 -24.09 -15.48 2.95
N ARG A 63 -25.31 -15.32 2.43
CA ARG A 63 -26.48 -16.14 2.81
C ARG A 63 -26.26 -17.64 2.63
N ARG A 64 -25.64 -18.05 1.53
CA ARG A 64 -25.38 -19.47 1.21
C ARG A 64 -24.26 -20.12 2.03
N THR A 65 -23.40 -19.32 2.67
CA THR A 65 -22.21 -19.81 3.38
C THR A 65 -22.33 -19.64 4.88
N LEU A 66 -22.76 -18.48 5.35
CA LEU A 66 -22.82 -18.15 6.78
C LEU A 66 -24.21 -18.35 7.40
N CYS A 67 -25.28 -18.41 6.61
CA CYS A 67 -26.67 -18.53 7.10
C CYS A 67 -27.51 -19.61 6.37
N PRO A 68 -27.02 -20.87 6.22
CA PRO A 68 -27.69 -21.90 5.41
C PRO A 68 -29.13 -22.20 5.87
N GLN A 69 -29.36 -22.21 7.18
CA GLN A 69 -30.65 -22.49 7.83
C GLN A 69 -31.81 -21.62 7.30
N GLN A 70 -31.58 -20.32 7.12
CA GLN A 70 -32.62 -19.39 6.68
C GLN A 70 -33.04 -19.57 5.20
N LEU A 71 -32.30 -20.37 4.41
CA LEU A 71 -32.61 -20.62 3.01
C LEU A 71 -33.76 -21.62 2.81
N GLY A 72 -34.10 -22.41 3.83
CA GLY A 72 -35.19 -23.40 3.77
C GLY A 72 -36.59 -22.84 4.06
N ASP A 73 -36.68 -21.77 4.87
CA ASP A 73 -37.89 -21.47 5.65
C ASP A 73 -38.70 -20.24 5.18
N LYS A 74 -38.28 -19.57 4.08
CA LYS A 74 -39.01 -18.42 3.51
C LYS A 74 -39.18 -18.49 2.00
N GLY A 75 -40.40 -18.15 1.55
CA GLY A 75 -40.78 -18.08 0.15
C GLY A 75 -39.99 -17.05 -0.66
N ARG A 76 -40.01 -17.17 -1.99
CA ARG A 76 -39.02 -16.58 -2.92
C ARG A 76 -39.03 -15.06 -3.06
N ASP A 77 -40.01 -14.37 -2.48
CA ASP A 77 -40.52 -13.11 -3.05
C ASP A 77 -40.23 -11.84 -2.22
N ALA A 78 -39.37 -11.93 -1.20
CA ALA A 78 -38.77 -10.76 -0.55
C ALA A 78 -37.26 -11.00 -0.30
N GLN A 79 -36.41 -10.07 -0.73
CA GLN A 79 -35.00 -10.04 -0.30
C GLN A 79 -34.87 -9.10 0.90
N PRO A 80 -34.58 -9.61 2.12
CA PRO A 80 -34.39 -8.76 3.30
C PRO A 80 -33.08 -7.96 3.24
N ALA A 81 -32.88 -7.03 4.18
CA ALA A 81 -31.65 -6.26 4.32
C ALA A 81 -30.50 -7.09 4.94
N ILE A 82 -29.39 -6.42 5.28
CA ILE A 82 -28.31 -7.04 6.08
C ILE A 82 -28.78 -7.20 7.53
N GLN A 83 -29.49 -6.22 8.10
CA GLN A 83 -30.10 -6.26 9.44
C GLN A 83 -31.01 -7.46 9.71
N ASP A 84 -31.56 -8.11 8.68
CA ASP A 84 -32.40 -9.31 8.81
C ASP A 84 -31.61 -10.64 8.85
N LEU A 85 -30.30 -10.58 8.59
CA LEU A 85 -29.39 -11.70 8.84
C LEU A 85 -28.95 -11.62 10.31
N LEU A 86 -29.00 -12.75 11.02
CA LEU A 86 -28.62 -12.86 12.43
C LEU A 86 -27.10 -12.89 12.61
N LEU A 87 -26.41 -11.92 12.01
CA LEU A 87 -24.97 -11.74 12.04
C LEU A 87 -24.62 -10.56 12.96
N PRO A 88 -23.64 -10.69 13.86
CA PRO A 88 -23.19 -9.56 14.68
C PRO A 88 -22.57 -8.46 13.79
N PRO A 89 -22.67 -7.17 14.16
CA PRO A 89 -21.91 -6.13 13.48
C PRO A 89 -20.41 -6.38 13.66
N LEU A 90 -19.64 -6.28 12.58
CA LEU A 90 -18.17 -6.34 12.59
C LEU A 90 -17.56 -4.95 12.81
N THR A 91 -18.22 -3.93 12.26
CA THR A 91 -17.89 -2.51 12.39
C THR A 91 -19.18 -1.67 12.49
N SER A 92 -19.04 -0.37 12.73
CA SER A 92 -20.17 0.56 12.70
C SER A 92 -20.76 0.83 11.30
N ARG A 93 -20.16 0.32 10.21
CA ARG A 93 -20.58 0.64 8.82
C ARG A 93 -21.02 -0.61 8.06
N ASN A 94 -22.33 -0.74 7.86
CA ASN A 94 -22.97 -1.79 7.05
C ASN A 94 -22.29 -2.02 5.67
N ASP A 95 -21.82 -0.95 5.01
CA ASP A 95 -21.16 -1.02 3.69
C ASP A 95 -19.81 -1.74 3.73
N VAL A 96 -19.08 -1.56 4.85
CA VAL A 96 -17.78 -2.18 5.14
C VAL A 96 -18.02 -3.63 5.53
N ASP A 97 -18.93 -3.86 6.48
CA ASP A 97 -19.36 -5.18 6.93
C ASP A 97 -19.80 -6.07 5.77
N LEU A 98 -20.50 -5.54 4.77
CA LEU A 98 -20.88 -6.29 3.57
C LEU A 98 -19.66 -6.87 2.82
N GLN A 99 -18.57 -6.10 2.68
CA GLN A 99 -17.36 -6.60 2.01
C GLN A 99 -16.52 -7.48 2.93
N LEU A 100 -16.43 -7.18 4.24
CA LEU A 100 -15.76 -8.03 5.23
C LEU A 100 -16.44 -9.40 5.33
N TYR A 101 -17.78 -9.44 5.43
CA TYR A 101 -18.53 -10.69 5.36
C TYR A 101 -18.40 -11.40 4.02
N ALA A 102 -18.20 -10.69 2.90
CA ALA A 102 -17.92 -11.33 1.62
C ALA A 102 -16.53 -12.02 1.58
N PHE A 103 -15.51 -11.48 2.27
CA PHE A 103 -14.24 -12.18 2.50
C PHE A 103 -14.43 -13.37 3.44
N LEU A 104 -15.07 -13.15 4.59
CA LEU A 104 -15.25 -14.16 5.64
C LEU A 104 -16.11 -15.34 5.15
N ALA A 105 -17.10 -15.10 4.30
CA ALA A 105 -17.86 -16.11 3.56
C ALA A 105 -16.99 -17.01 2.68
N ILE A 106 -15.98 -16.45 2.00
CA ILE A 106 -15.03 -17.23 1.20
C ILE A 106 -14.10 -18.03 2.12
N ILE A 107 -13.56 -17.40 3.17
CA ILE A 107 -12.63 -18.05 4.11
C ILE A 107 -13.29 -19.22 4.82
N MET A 108 -14.49 -19.02 5.39
CA MET A 108 -15.26 -20.08 6.05
C MET A 108 -15.62 -21.21 5.08
N ARG A 109 -16.00 -20.91 3.83
CA ARG A 109 -16.33 -21.94 2.83
C ARG A 109 -15.12 -22.80 2.46
N GLU A 110 -13.99 -22.17 2.13
CA GLU A 110 -12.81 -22.87 1.59
C GLU A 110 -11.93 -23.51 2.68
N PHE A 111 -11.80 -22.88 3.86
CA PHE A 111 -10.85 -23.29 4.90
C PHE A 111 -11.47 -23.89 6.17
N VAL A 112 -12.80 -23.84 6.35
CA VAL A 112 -13.49 -24.47 7.50
C VAL A 112 -14.50 -25.50 7.02
N GLN A 113 -15.54 -25.07 6.29
CA GLN A 113 -16.64 -25.92 5.84
C GLN A 113 -16.19 -27.04 4.90
N SER A 114 -15.12 -26.81 4.12
CA SER A 114 -14.52 -27.78 3.20
C SER A 114 -14.03 -29.08 3.87
N TRP A 115 -13.77 -29.07 5.18
CA TRP A 115 -13.42 -30.26 5.97
C TRP A 115 -14.38 -30.49 7.15
N TYR A 116 -14.80 -29.44 7.87
CA TYR A 116 -15.64 -29.59 9.07
C TYR A 116 -16.97 -30.30 8.77
N SER A 117 -17.63 -29.93 7.66
CA SER A 117 -18.89 -30.56 7.22
C SER A 117 -18.78 -32.04 6.84
N LYS A 118 -17.56 -32.56 6.67
CA LYS A 118 -17.28 -34.00 6.43
C LYS A 118 -17.08 -34.78 7.73
N ILE A 119 -16.82 -34.09 8.84
CA ILE A 119 -16.55 -34.68 10.16
C ILE A 119 -17.80 -34.60 11.04
N THR A 120 -18.53 -33.48 11.02
CA THR A 120 -19.71 -33.27 11.87
C THR A 120 -20.75 -32.39 11.15
N ALA A 121 -22.03 -32.69 11.37
CA ALA A 121 -23.16 -31.93 10.85
C ALA A 121 -23.65 -30.85 11.83
N ASP A 122 -22.75 -30.36 12.69
CA ASP A 122 -23.01 -29.23 13.57
C ASP A 122 -22.89 -27.92 12.79
N GLU A 123 -23.86 -27.03 12.97
CA GLU A 123 -23.90 -25.72 12.32
C GLU A 123 -23.61 -24.57 13.30
N THR A 124 -23.32 -24.84 14.57
CA THR A 124 -23.07 -23.81 15.60
C THR A 124 -21.63 -23.28 15.61
N PHE A 125 -20.65 -24.12 15.24
CA PHE A 125 -19.22 -23.74 15.21
C PHE A 125 -18.90 -22.54 14.31
N VAL A 126 -19.54 -22.41 13.13
CA VAL A 126 -19.32 -21.27 12.24
C VAL A 126 -19.85 -19.96 12.84
N PRO A 127 -21.11 -19.86 13.31
CA PRO A 127 -21.60 -18.74 14.11
C PRO A 127 -20.70 -18.33 15.29
N GLU A 128 -20.06 -19.28 15.99
CA GLU A 128 -19.14 -18.96 17.09
C GLU A 128 -17.87 -18.28 16.58
N ILE A 129 -17.24 -18.81 15.53
CA ILE A 129 -16.11 -18.14 14.86
C ILE A 129 -16.49 -16.72 14.42
N LEU A 130 -17.71 -16.51 13.91
CA LEU A 130 -18.19 -15.17 13.53
C LEU A 130 -18.36 -14.23 14.72
N ARG A 131 -18.76 -14.72 15.90
CA ARG A 131 -18.86 -13.92 17.14
C ARG A 131 -17.49 -13.51 17.68
N ILE A 132 -16.54 -14.44 17.73
CA ILE A 132 -15.16 -14.16 18.18
C ILE A 132 -14.52 -13.13 17.24
N ILE A 133 -14.68 -13.32 15.92
CA ILE A 133 -14.19 -12.33 14.94
C ILE A 133 -14.88 -10.98 15.13
N ALA A 134 -16.20 -10.92 15.34
CA ALA A 134 -16.93 -9.67 15.57
C ALA A 134 -16.50 -8.93 16.83
N HIS A 135 -16.19 -9.65 17.93
CA HIS A 135 -15.60 -9.07 19.13
C HIS A 135 -14.25 -8.42 18.81
N CYS A 136 -13.35 -9.19 18.18
CA CYS A 136 -12.03 -8.71 17.79
C CYS A 136 -12.09 -7.51 16.82
N THR A 137 -12.93 -7.54 15.78
CA THR A 137 -13.05 -6.41 14.82
C THR A 137 -13.67 -5.18 15.46
N THR A 138 -14.63 -5.33 16.38
CA THR A 138 -15.20 -4.20 17.13
C THR A 138 -14.18 -3.57 18.07
N ALA A 139 -13.41 -4.38 18.81
CA ALA A 139 -12.34 -3.91 19.68
C ALA A 139 -11.22 -3.20 18.88
N LEU A 140 -10.88 -3.75 17.70
CA LEU A 140 -9.95 -3.12 16.76
C LEU A 140 -10.51 -1.79 16.21
N GLU A 141 -11.78 -1.71 15.80
CA GLU A 141 -12.37 -0.46 15.30
C GLU A 141 -12.36 0.64 16.39
N GLN A 142 -12.70 0.29 17.64
CA GLN A 142 -12.63 1.22 18.77
C GLN A 142 -11.22 1.77 19.01
N ARG A 143 -10.18 0.95 18.79
CA ARG A 143 -8.78 1.37 18.87
C ARG A 143 -8.39 2.23 17.66
N PHE A 144 -8.69 1.79 16.43
CA PHE A 144 -8.44 2.57 15.19
C PHE A 144 -9.08 3.96 15.21
N ARG A 145 -10.25 4.13 15.82
CA ARG A 145 -10.91 5.45 16.02
C ARG A 145 -10.13 6.41 16.93
N LYS A 146 -9.28 5.89 17.83
CA LYS A 146 -8.40 6.68 18.71
C LYS A 146 -7.03 6.95 18.08
N LEU A 147 -6.66 6.26 16.99
CA LEU A 147 -5.36 6.44 16.36
C LEU A 147 -5.32 7.69 15.49
N ASP A 148 -4.31 8.52 15.71
CA ASP A 148 -3.93 9.57 14.77
C ASP A 148 -3.22 8.93 13.56
N LEU A 149 -4.01 8.42 12.61
CA LEU A 149 -3.52 7.81 11.36
C LEU A 149 -2.71 8.80 10.51
N GLU A 150 -2.95 10.10 10.66
CA GLU A 150 -2.19 11.16 10.02
C GLU A 150 -0.74 11.21 10.58
N SER A 151 -0.57 11.14 11.90
CA SER A 151 0.76 10.99 12.53
C SER A 151 1.45 9.67 12.18
N LEU A 152 0.75 8.53 12.33
CA LEU A 152 1.34 7.20 12.12
C LEU A 152 1.86 7.00 10.69
N LEU A 153 1.08 7.42 9.68
CA LEU A 153 1.40 7.18 8.27
C LEU A 153 2.33 8.24 7.66
N LEU A 154 2.39 9.47 8.20
CA LEU A 154 3.15 10.58 7.62
C LEU A 154 4.33 11.07 8.49
N ASP A 155 4.39 10.69 9.76
CA ASP A 155 5.53 11.00 10.65
C ASP A 155 6.30 9.72 10.99
N GLU A 156 5.66 8.77 11.64
CA GLU A 156 6.35 7.68 12.34
C GLU A 156 6.86 6.56 11.40
N ILE A 157 6.03 6.11 10.45
CA ILE A 157 6.45 5.13 9.43
C ILE A 157 7.51 5.72 8.48
N PRO A 158 7.40 6.98 8.01
CA PRO A 158 8.48 7.63 7.28
C PRO A 158 9.78 7.80 8.08
N ASP A 159 9.73 8.12 9.38
CA ASP A 159 10.92 8.21 10.24
C ASP A 159 11.62 6.84 10.40
N LEU A 160 10.85 5.75 10.50
CA LEU A 160 11.41 4.40 10.50
C LEU A 160 12.09 4.06 9.15
N LEU A 161 11.45 4.41 8.03
CA LEU A 161 12.01 4.20 6.69
C LEU A 161 13.26 5.05 6.45
N ASP A 162 13.30 6.28 6.96
CA ASP A 162 14.44 7.19 6.92
C ASP A 162 15.65 6.65 7.70
N ARG A 163 15.40 6.14 8.92
CA ARG A 163 16.42 5.45 9.72
C ARG A 163 16.94 4.19 9.04
N HIS A 164 16.05 3.36 8.48
CA HIS A 164 16.45 2.17 7.72
C HIS A 164 17.30 2.53 6.49
N ALA A 165 16.88 3.51 5.68
CA ALA A 165 17.62 3.96 4.51
C ALA A 165 19.01 4.51 4.87
N THR A 166 19.09 5.30 5.94
CA THR A 166 20.35 5.85 6.46
C THR A 166 21.29 4.74 6.94
N ALA A 167 20.81 3.83 7.81
CA ALA A 167 21.60 2.72 8.32
C ALA A 167 22.12 1.81 7.20
N ARG A 168 21.27 1.51 6.19
CA ARG A 168 21.64 0.70 5.03
C ARG A 168 22.68 1.36 4.13
N ARG A 169 22.61 2.69 3.94
CA ARG A 169 23.64 3.47 3.21
C ARG A 169 24.96 3.54 3.96
N VAL A 170 24.94 3.69 5.28
CA VAL A 170 26.16 3.65 6.10
C VAL A 170 26.81 2.27 6.01
N ALA A 171 26.01 1.20 6.12
CA ALA A 171 26.48 -0.17 5.94
C ALA A 171 27.11 -0.44 4.56
N SER A 172 26.45 -0.06 3.46
CA SER A 172 27.03 -0.26 2.10
C SER A 172 28.29 0.57 1.86
N ARG A 173 28.34 1.80 2.39
CA ARG A 173 29.56 2.63 2.33
C ARG A 173 30.71 2.07 3.14
N SER A 174 30.43 1.43 4.28
CA SER A 174 31.44 0.73 5.08
C SER A 174 32.04 -0.45 4.31
N ALA A 175 31.21 -1.27 3.65
CA ALA A 175 31.66 -2.40 2.84
C ALA A 175 32.51 -1.99 1.60
N LEU A 176 32.41 -0.73 1.15
CA LEU A 176 33.25 -0.15 0.10
C LEU A 176 34.59 0.43 0.64
N GLN A 177 34.76 0.54 1.97
CA GLN A 177 35.97 1.07 2.59
C GLN A 177 36.89 -0.07 3.04
N SER A 178 37.86 -0.42 2.19
CA SER A 178 38.82 -1.53 2.36
C SER A 178 39.78 -1.42 3.56
N SER A 179 39.58 -0.45 4.45
CA SER A 179 40.30 -0.31 5.72
C SER A 179 39.72 -1.13 6.87
N VAL A 180 38.48 -1.62 6.76
CA VAL A 180 37.83 -2.45 7.78
C VAL A 180 37.08 -3.61 7.11
N ASP A 181 37.50 -4.83 7.38
CA ASP A 181 36.81 -6.05 6.93
C ASP A 181 35.63 -6.36 7.87
N ALA A 182 34.48 -5.72 7.60
CA ALA A 182 33.25 -5.85 8.38
C ALA A 182 32.05 -6.13 7.47
N ASP A 183 31.24 -7.13 7.82
CA ASP A 183 30.02 -7.45 7.10
C ASP A 183 29.03 -6.26 7.17
N PRO A 184 28.51 -5.75 6.03
CA PRO A 184 27.50 -4.68 6.06
C PRO A 184 26.26 -5.03 6.89
N ARG A 185 25.90 -6.31 7.06
CA ARG A 185 24.80 -6.73 7.94
C ARG A 185 25.11 -6.53 9.42
N GLU A 186 26.38 -6.73 9.82
CA GLU A 186 26.84 -6.48 11.20
C GLU A 186 26.93 -4.99 11.49
N VAL A 187 27.42 -4.20 10.52
CA VAL A 187 27.38 -2.73 10.59
C VAL A 187 25.93 -2.24 10.70
N TYR A 188 25.02 -2.75 9.87
CA TYR A 188 23.59 -2.40 9.93
C TYR A 188 22.97 -2.74 11.29
N HIS A 189 23.16 -3.96 11.79
CA HIS A 189 22.63 -4.41 13.09
C HIS A 189 23.22 -3.61 14.27
N SER A 190 24.47 -3.13 14.17
CA SER A 190 25.05 -2.27 15.20
C SER A 190 24.43 -0.86 15.25
N ILE A 191 23.88 -0.38 14.12
CA ILE A 191 23.18 0.91 14.01
C ILE A 191 21.70 0.76 14.38
N PHE A 192 21.09 -0.39 14.07
CA PHE A 192 19.68 -0.66 14.32
C PHE A 192 19.47 -2.07 14.94
N PRO A 193 19.78 -2.24 16.25
CA PRO A 193 19.80 -3.55 16.90
C PRO A 193 18.39 -4.03 17.28
N LEU A 194 17.97 -5.17 16.72
CA LEU A 194 16.79 -5.92 17.15
C LEU A 194 17.21 -7.26 17.78
N PRO A 195 17.09 -7.47 19.11
CA PRO A 195 17.69 -8.62 19.80
C PRO A 195 17.31 -10.00 19.22
N PHE A 196 16.08 -10.16 18.75
CA PHE A 196 15.56 -11.41 18.16
C PHE A 196 16.07 -11.68 16.72
N LEU A 197 16.77 -10.72 16.10
CA LEU A 197 17.50 -10.91 14.83
C LEU A 197 19.01 -11.06 15.05
N SER A 198 19.45 -11.27 16.29
CA SER A 198 20.80 -11.69 16.66
C SER A 198 20.85 -13.22 16.82
N PRO A 199 21.95 -13.91 16.46
CA PRO A 199 23.14 -13.41 15.78
C PRO A 199 22.88 -13.06 14.30
N VAL A 200 23.82 -12.35 13.69
CA VAL A 200 23.76 -11.99 12.26
C VAL A 200 24.03 -13.25 11.40
N PRO A 201 23.19 -13.57 10.40
CA PRO A 201 23.31 -14.79 9.60
C PRO A 201 24.45 -14.68 8.56
N ARG A 202 25.60 -15.27 8.90
CA ARG A 202 26.75 -15.48 8.01
C ARG A 202 26.57 -16.75 7.17
N LEU A 203 26.99 -16.72 5.91
CA LEU A 203 26.84 -17.85 4.97
C LEU A 203 27.58 -19.13 5.40
N ASP A 204 28.68 -18.99 6.15
CA ASP A 204 29.50 -20.12 6.61
C ASP A 204 29.04 -20.72 7.96
N ASP A 205 28.15 -20.04 8.70
CA ASP A 205 27.73 -20.44 10.05
C ASP A 205 26.23 -20.80 10.12
N ASN A 206 25.96 -22.08 9.84
CA ASN A 206 24.62 -22.66 10.00
C ASN A 206 24.09 -22.60 11.44
N THR A 207 24.95 -22.52 12.47
CA THR A 207 24.52 -22.47 13.87
C THR A 207 23.97 -21.10 14.24
N ALA A 208 24.60 -20.02 13.73
CA ALA A 208 24.06 -18.67 13.83
C ALA A 208 22.70 -18.55 13.12
N VAL A 209 22.55 -19.12 11.92
CA VAL A 209 21.30 -19.09 11.14
C VAL A 209 20.15 -19.83 11.83
N GLU A 210 20.42 -20.96 12.49
CA GLU A 210 19.38 -21.70 13.22
C GLU A 210 18.99 -20.99 14.51
N LEU A 211 19.97 -20.55 15.32
CA LEU A 211 19.70 -19.85 16.58
C LEU A 211 19.01 -18.49 16.35
N GLN A 212 19.31 -17.78 15.26
CA GLN A 212 18.54 -16.61 14.84
C GLN A 212 17.08 -16.98 14.55
N ARG A 213 16.81 -18.12 13.90
CA ARG A 213 15.44 -18.57 13.58
C ARG A 213 14.66 -18.96 14.82
N GLU A 214 15.32 -19.60 15.80
CA GLU A 214 14.73 -19.93 17.11
C GLU A 214 14.38 -18.66 17.90
N ASN A 215 15.28 -17.68 17.93
CA ASN A 215 15.04 -16.36 18.54
C ASN A 215 13.87 -15.63 17.85
N GLU A 216 13.84 -15.64 16.51
CA GLU A 216 12.78 -15.02 15.72
C GLU A 216 11.42 -15.70 15.99
N ALA A 217 11.36 -17.04 16.03
CA ALA A 217 10.14 -17.79 16.35
C ALA A 217 9.63 -17.52 17.77
N THR A 218 10.53 -17.54 18.76
CA THR A 218 10.22 -17.24 20.16
C THR A 218 9.62 -15.84 20.30
N TYR A 219 10.20 -14.85 19.59
CA TYR A 219 9.68 -13.49 19.60
C TYR A 219 8.31 -13.36 18.93
N ARG A 220 8.09 -14.01 17.78
CA ARG A 220 6.77 -14.04 17.12
C ARG A 220 5.69 -14.64 18.02
N GLN A 221 6.00 -15.69 18.77
CA GLN A 221 5.07 -16.27 19.74
C GLN A 221 4.74 -15.28 20.86
N LEU A 222 5.75 -14.69 21.53
CA LEU A 222 5.55 -13.71 22.60
C LEU A 222 4.70 -12.50 22.15
N LEU A 223 5.01 -11.94 20.97
CA LEU A 223 4.27 -10.82 20.38
C LEU A 223 2.79 -11.16 20.16
N VAL A 224 2.51 -12.35 19.61
CA VAL A 224 1.14 -12.83 19.39
C VAL A 224 0.42 -13.16 20.70
N GLN A 225 1.10 -13.73 21.70
CA GLN A 225 0.51 -13.97 23.02
C GLN A 225 0.05 -12.68 23.70
N GLY A 226 0.82 -11.59 23.57
CA GLY A 226 0.44 -10.25 24.05
C GLY A 226 -0.79 -9.70 23.31
N VAL A 227 -0.79 -9.76 21.98
CA VAL A 227 -1.93 -9.33 21.15
C VAL A 227 -3.21 -10.11 21.48
N LEU A 228 -3.11 -11.43 21.70
CA LEU A 228 -4.25 -12.27 22.08
C LEU A 228 -4.76 -11.97 23.49
N ALA A 229 -3.88 -11.69 24.46
CA ALA A 229 -4.30 -11.28 25.82
C ALA A 229 -5.15 -9.99 25.81
N ILE A 230 -4.89 -9.09 24.85
CA ILE A 230 -5.61 -7.82 24.71
C ILE A 230 -6.91 -7.98 23.92
N LEU A 231 -6.88 -8.64 22.75
CA LEU A 231 -8.00 -8.65 21.80
C LEU A 231 -9.04 -9.77 22.00
N LEU A 232 -8.67 -10.88 22.66
CA LEU A 232 -9.51 -12.07 22.77
C LEU A 232 -10.51 -11.93 23.95
N PRO A 233 -11.75 -12.47 23.84
CA PRO A 233 -12.65 -12.64 24.98
C PRO A 233 -12.00 -13.45 26.11
N THR A 234 -12.39 -13.23 27.37
CA THR A 234 -11.87 -14.02 28.51
C THR A 234 -12.20 -15.50 28.36
N GLU A 235 -13.43 -15.82 27.95
CA GLU A 235 -13.93 -17.19 27.74
C GLU A 235 -13.09 -17.97 26.71
N ASP A 236 -12.61 -17.30 25.65
CA ASP A 236 -11.72 -17.89 24.63
C ASP A 236 -10.23 -17.86 25.04
N LEU A 237 -9.82 -16.91 25.87
CA LEU A 237 -8.46 -16.81 26.41
C LEU A 237 -8.17 -17.90 27.43
N GLU A 238 -9.19 -18.35 28.16
CA GLU A 238 -9.14 -19.54 29.03
C GLU A 238 -9.03 -20.87 28.26
N ASN A 239 -9.31 -20.88 26.94
CA ASN A 239 -9.29 -22.09 26.12
C ASN A 239 -7.87 -22.37 25.57
N PRO A 240 -7.12 -23.37 26.10
CA PRO A 240 -5.73 -23.62 25.71
C PRO A 240 -5.61 -24.16 24.27
N CYS A 241 -6.65 -24.82 23.76
CA CYS A 241 -6.66 -25.38 22.41
C CYS A 241 -6.87 -24.30 21.35
N LEU A 242 -7.76 -23.33 21.63
CA LEU A 242 -7.97 -22.17 20.77
C LEU A 242 -6.75 -21.27 20.77
N THR A 243 -6.28 -20.87 21.96
CA THR A 243 -5.12 -19.96 22.09
C THR A 243 -3.88 -20.52 21.40
N ALA A 244 -3.49 -21.78 21.64
CA ALA A 244 -2.33 -22.39 21.00
C ALA A 244 -2.45 -22.50 19.46
N LEU A 245 -3.65 -22.83 18.94
CA LEU A 245 -3.88 -22.92 17.49
C LEU A 245 -3.84 -21.54 16.81
N VAL A 246 -4.47 -20.54 17.43
CA VAL A 246 -4.49 -19.16 16.92
C VAL A 246 -3.10 -18.53 17.02
N GLU A 247 -2.39 -18.78 18.13
CA GLU A 247 -1.01 -18.35 18.34
C GLU A 247 -0.08 -18.88 17.25
N GLN A 248 -0.13 -20.20 16.97
CA GLN A 248 0.70 -20.82 15.92
C GLN A 248 0.36 -20.31 14.51
N ILE A 249 -0.90 -19.99 14.23
CA ILE A 249 -1.32 -19.41 12.94
C ILE A 249 -0.76 -17.98 12.78
N PHE A 250 -0.94 -17.12 13.77
CA PHE A 250 -0.47 -15.73 13.65
C PHE A 250 1.05 -15.61 13.74
N SER A 251 1.73 -16.40 14.59
CA SER A 251 3.19 -16.40 14.68
C SER A 251 3.83 -16.92 13.40
N GLU A 252 3.52 -18.14 12.95
CA GLU A 252 4.24 -18.76 11.84
C GLU A 252 3.64 -18.46 10.45
N LEU A 253 2.32 -18.52 10.29
CA LEU A 253 1.70 -18.35 8.96
C LEU A 253 1.53 -16.88 8.56
N ILE A 254 1.34 -15.97 9.53
CA ILE A 254 1.22 -14.53 9.25
C ILE A 254 2.57 -13.83 9.45
N ILE A 255 3.09 -13.73 10.68
CA ILE A 255 4.30 -12.93 10.93
C ILE A 255 5.54 -13.60 10.32
N GLY A 256 5.75 -14.90 10.55
CA GLY A 256 6.92 -15.63 10.05
C GLY A 256 6.94 -15.72 8.51
N ASN A 257 5.90 -16.29 7.91
CA ASN A 257 5.85 -16.55 6.47
C ASN A 257 5.53 -15.30 5.62
N ILE A 258 4.58 -14.45 6.03
CA ILE A 258 4.19 -13.28 5.21
C ILE A 258 5.08 -12.07 5.51
N ILE A 259 5.23 -11.68 6.78
CA ILE A 259 5.95 -10.44 7.13
C ILE A 259 7.47 -10.66 7.03
N ALA A 260 8.03 -11.56 7.84
CA ALA A 260 9.47 -11.78 7.90
C ALA A 260 10.02 -12.63 6.74
N GLY A 261 9.21 -13.48 6.13
CA GLY A 261 9.62 -14.40 5.05
C GLY A 261 9.37 -13.88 3.64
N LYS A 262 8.31 -13.08 3.40
CA LYS A 262 7.96 -12.58 2.06
C LYS A 262 8.06 -11.07 1.92
N ALA A 263 7.53 -10.28 2.85
CA ALA A 263 7.58 -8.81 2.77
C ALA A 263 9.01 -8.26 2.93
N SER A 264 9.89 -9.01 3.60
CA SER A 264 11.33 -8.77 3.66
C SER A 264 12.06 -8.98 2.31
N GLN A 265 11.50 -9.73 1.37
CA GLN A 265 12.21 -10.12 0.15
C GLN A 265 12.39 -8.92 -0.81
N PRO A 266 13.62 -8.58 -1.22
CA PRO A 266 13.88 -7.45 -2.12
C PRO A 266 13.05 -7.48 -3.41
N TRP A 267 12.85 -8.66 -4.01
CA TRP A 267 12.07 -8.82 -5.23
C TRP A 267 10.59 -8.45 -5.04
N LEU A 268 9.99 -8.74 -3.88
CA LEU A 268 8.60 -8.42 -3.61
C LEU A 268 8.43 -6.90 -3.39
N LEU A 269 9.41 -6.26 -2.76
CA LEU A 269 9.45 -4.81 -2.60
C LEU A 269 9.62 -4.09 -3.95
N TYR A 270 10.47 -4.59 -4.86
CA TYR A 270 10.59 -4.04 -6.22
C TYR A 270 9.32 -4.22 -7.07
N GLU A 271 8.65 -5.38 -7.03
CA GLU A 271 7.37 -5.52 -7.75
C GLU A 271 6.23 -4.74 -7.05
N ALA A 272 6.26 -4.55 -5.73
CA ALA A 272 5.34 -3.65 -5.03
C ALA A 272 5.52 -2.19 -5.47
N ILE A 273 6.76 -1.72 -5.66
CA ILE A 273 7.08 -0.42 -6.27
C ILE A 273 6.54 -0.37 -7.72
N CYS A 274 6.73 -1.42 -8.52
CA CYS A 274 6.13 -1.50 -9.86
C CYS A 274 4.58 -1.43 -9.83
N ILE A 275 3.92 -2.08 -8.87
CA ILE A 275 2.45 -2.04 -8.71
C ILE A 275 1.99 -0.64 -8.32
N ALA A 276 2.62 -0.03 -7.31
CA ALA A 276 2.32 1.32 -6.86
C ALA A 276 2.50 2.33 -8.01
N ALA A 277 3.61 2.25 -8.73
CA ALA A 277 3.91 3.12 -9.86
C ALA A 277 2.90 2.99 -11.01
N ARG A 278 2.54 1.76 -11.41
CA ARG A 278 1.48 1.53 -12.41
C ARG A 278 0.13 2.11 -11.97
N SER A 279 -0.26 1.90 -10.71
CA SER A 279 -1.55 2.39 -10.18
C SER A 279 -1.61 3.92 -10.12
N LEU A 280 -0.51 4.57 -9.74
CA LEU A 280 -0.41 6.03 -9.71
C LEU A 280 -0.32 6.62 -11.14
N GLY A 281 0.31 5.91 -12.07
CA GLY A 281 0.29 6.22 -13.50
C GLY A 281 -1.12 6.21 -14.08
N GLU A 282 -1.92 5.19 -13.78
CA GLU A 282 -3.34 5.16 -14.16
C GLU A 282 -4.13 6.32 -13.55
N GLN A 283 -3.89 6.69 -12.29
CA GLN A 283 -4.56 7.84 -11.66
C GLN A 283 -4.15 9.18 -12.29
N LYS A 284 -2.86 9.34 -12.60
CA LYS A 284 -2.28 10.48 -13.33
C LYS A 284 -2.95 10.63 -14.70
N ASP A 285 -3.13 9.54 -15.44
CA ASP A 285 -3.72 9.56 -16.78
C ASP A 285 -5.25 9.70 -16.78
N ARG A 286 -5.96 9.09 -15.83
CA ARG A 286 -7.39 9.37 -15.58
C ARG A 286 -7.62 10.84 -15.23
N THR A 287 -6.69 11.45 -14.49
CA THR A 287 -6.74 12.90 -14.14
C THR A 287 -6.45 13.78 -15.35
N LYS A 288 -5.42 13.48 -16.16
CA LYS A 288 -5.19 14.15 -17.45
C LYS A 288 -6.43 14.08 -18.34
N ALA A 289 -7.03 12.89 -18.50
CA ALA A 289 -8.21 12.68 -19.34
C ALA A 289 -9.42 13.50 -18.88
N ARG A 290 -9.65 13.63 -17.56
CA ARG A 290 -10.67 14.52 -16.99
C ARG A 290 -10.40 15.99 -17.30
N ILE A 291 -9.16 16.44 -17.15
CA ILE A 291 -8.77 17.85 -17.43
C ILE A 291 -8.91 18.18 -18.92
N VAL A 292 -8.49 17.26 -19.81
CA VAL A 292 -8.65 17.41 -21.27
C VAL A 292 -10.13 17.36 -21.67
N SER A 293 -10.92 16.45 -21.11
CA SER A 293 -12.36 16.35 -21.41
C SER A 293 -13.20 17.48 -20.81
N GLY A 294 -12.70 18.19 -19.79
CA GLY A 294 -13.30 19.40 -19.23
C GLY A 294 -12.93 20.68 -19.97
N LYS A 295 -12.09 20.59 -21.02
CA LYS A 295 -11.70 21.70 -21.88
C LYS A 295 -12.41 21.55 -23.23
N ASP A 296 -13.51 22.30 -23.42
CA ASP A 296 -14.25 22.30 -24.68
C ASP A 296 -13.34 22.54 -25.89
N ARG A 297 -13.68 21.87 -27.00
CA ARG A 297 -12.89 21.86 -28.24
C ARG A 297 -12.61 23.28 -28.76
N SER A 298 -11.40 23.78 -28.53
CA SER A 298 -10.79 24.75 -29.44
C SER A 298 -10.64 24.09 -30.82
N PRO A 299 -11.01 24.76 -31.92
CA PRO A 299 -10.92 24.16 -33.26
C PRO A 299 -9.46 23.86 -33.62
N ASP A 300 -9.28 22.74 -34.31
CA ASP A 300 -7.97 22.24 -34.74
C ASP A 300 -7.37 23.17 -35.80
N LEU A 301 -6.14 23.63 -35.58
CA LEU A 301 -5.40 24.53 -36.46
C LEU A 301 -3.94 24.08 -36.58
N GLY A 302 -3.70 23.18 -37.53
CA GLY A 302 -2.40 22.98 -38.17
C GLY A 302 -1.30 22.40 -37.27
N GLN A 303 -1.13 21.07 -37.32
CA GLN A 303 0.17 20.48 -37.05
C GLN A 303 1.16 20.86 -38.16
N ASP A 304 1.90 21.95 -37.94
CA ASP A 304 3.13 22.25 -38.67
C ASP A 304 4.35 21.84 -37.83
N ALA A 305 5.33 21.21 -38.47
CA ALA A 305 6.39 20.48 -37.77
C ALA A 305 7.36 21.38 -36.98
N ALA A 306 7.92 20.81 -35.91
CA ALA A 306 8.78 21.49 -34.96
C ALA A 306 9.92 22.29 -35.60
N LYS A 307 9.90 23.61 -35.39
CA LYS A 307 11.01 24.53 -35.59
C LYS A 307 11.23 25.28 -34.29
N SER A 308 12.49 25.46 -33.89
CA SER A 308 12.83 26.10 -32.62
C SER A 308 12.27 27.53 -32.54
N PRO A 309 11.66 27.93 -31.41
CA PRO A 309 11.00 29.22 -31.29
C PRO A 309 12.03 30.34 -31.25
N LYS A 310 12.27 30.99 -32.39
CA LYS A 310 13.00 32.26 -32.45
C LYS A 310 12.18 33.30 -31.67
N TRP A 311 12.82 33.95 -30.69
CA TRP A 311 12.14 34.85 -29.73
C TRP A 311 11.70 36.18 -30.39
N THR A 312 10.57 36.15 -31.10
CA THR A 312 9.85 37.35 -31.52
C THR A 312 9.34 38.11 -30.30
N VAL A 313 9.34 39.45 -30.32
CA VAL A 313 8.81 40.31 -29.24
C VAL A 313 7.38 39.94 -28.84
N GLN A 314 6.57 39.50 -29.80
CA GLN A 314 5.22 38.96 -29.58
C GLN A 314 5.19 37.74 -28.64
N GLY A 315 6.21 36.87 -28.69
CA GLY A 315 6.35 35.73 -27.78
C GLY A 315 6.66 36.17 -26.35
N VAL A 316 7.49 37.20 -26.16
CA VAL A 316 7.74 37.82 -24.86
C VAL A 316 6.47 38.42 -24.27
N PHE A 317 5.69 39.14 -25.09
CA PHE A 317 4.41 39.72 -24.70
C PHE A 317 3.38 38.64 -24.30
N VAL A 318 3.27 37.56 -25.09
CA VAL A 318 2.40 36.41 -24.77
C VAL A 318 2.86 35.69 -23.51
N LEU A 319 4.17 35.57 -23.26
CA LEU A 319 4.72 35.01 -22.02
C LEU A 319 4.39 35.88 -20.80
N ILE A 320 4.48 37.21 -20.91
CA ILE A 320 4.08 38.16 -19.86
C ILE A 320 2.58 38.04 -19.56
N ILE A 321 1.73 37.91 -20.58
CA ILE A 321 0.29 37.67 -20.40
C ILE A 321 0.04 36.34 -19.70
N HIS A 322 0.70 35.24 -20.10
CA HIS A 322 0.57 33.95 -19.43
C HIS A 322 1.05 34.00 -17.99
N LEU A 323 2.15 34.69 -17.70
CA LEU A 323 2.65 34.90 -16.34
C LEU A 323 1.67 35.73 -15.49
N GLY A 324 1.06 36.77 -16.06
CA GLY A 324 0.03 37.57 -15.39
C GLY A 324 -1.25 36.78 -15.10
N ILE A 325 -1.71 35.95 -16.04
CA ILE A 325 -2.85 35.05 -15.87
C ILE A 325 -2.53 33.97 -14.82
N LEU A 326 -1.33 33.39 -14.85
CA LEU A 326 -0.88 32.40 -13.86
C LEU A 326 -0.76 33.02 -12.48
N PHE A 327 -0.20 34.23 -12.36
CA PHE A 327 -0.14 34.98 -11.10
C PHE A 327 -1.52 35.34 -10.55
N PHE A 328 -2.46 35.79 -11.40
CA PHE A 328 -3.83 36.06 -10.99
C PHE A 328 -4.56 34.78 -10.53
N ASN A 329 -4.39 33.67 -11.23
CA ASN A 329 -4.95 32.39 -10.83
C ASN A 329 -4.30 31.85 -9.54
N ALA A 330 -2.99 32.05 -9.34
CA ALA A 330 -2.31 31.69 -8.10
C ALA A 330 -2.79 32.55 -6.93
N LEU A 331 -2.96 33.86 -7.11
CA LEU A 331 -3.52 34.76 -6.10
C LEU A 331 -4.98 34.41 -5.77
N ARG A 332 -5.78 34.06 -6.78
CA ARG A 332 -7.16 33.57 -6.58
C ARG A 332 -7.20 32.22 -5.86
N LEU A 333 -6.26 31.32 -6.16
CA LEU A 333 -6.13 30.03 -5.48
C LEU A 333 -5.71 30.22 -4.01
N MET A 334 -4.73 31.09 -3.74
CA MET A 334 -4.34 31.47 -2.37
C MET A 334 -5.49 32.12 -1.61
N ALA A 335 -6.28 33.01 -2.23
CA ALA A 335 -7.44 33.62 -1.60
C ALA A 335 -8.56 32.60 -1.30
N GLY A 336 -8.80 31.65 -2.21
CA GLY A 336 -9.76 30.55 -2.01
C GLY A 336 -9.31 29.62 -0.87
N THR A 337 -8.12 29.03 -1.00
CA THR A 337 -7.54 28.14 0.02
C THR A 337 -7.44 28.79 1.41
N LEU A 338 -7.13 30.09 1.49
CA LEU A 338 -7.17 30.83 2.75
C LEU A 338 -8.60 30.94 3.30
N ALA A 339 -9.59 31.32 2.49
CA ALA A 339 -10.99 31.40 2.91
C ALA A 339 -11.53 30.03 3.37
N ASP A 340 -11.25 28.97 2.61
CA ASP A 340 -11.62 27.59 2.94
C ASP A 340 -10.97 27.17 4.27
N SER A 341 -9.68 27.43 4.45
CA SER A 341 -8.96 27.09 5.69
C SER A 341 -9.43 27.84 6.95
N ILE A 342 -9.99 29.05 6.79
CA ILE A 342 -10.61 29.80 7.90
C ILE A 342 -11.95 29.18 8.30
N SER A 343 -12.66 28.55 7.37
CA SER A 343 -13.91 27.82 7.64
C SER A 343 -13.69 26.42 8.22
N LEU A 344 -12.51 25.83 8.04
CA LEU A 344 -12.17 24.52 8.60
C LEU A 344 -11.99 24.60 10.14
N PRO A 345 -12.52 23.60 10.87
CA PRO A 345 -12.33 23.53 12.32
C PRO A 345 -10.83 23.41 12.65
N PRO A 346 -10.39 23.90 13.82
CA PRO A 346 -9.04 23.63 14.30
C PRO A 346 -8.83 22.13 14.53
N ARG A 347 -7.58 21.68 14.51
CA ARG A 347 -7.15 20.33 14.92
C ARG A 347 -7.30 20.21 16.44
N THR A 348 -8.53 20.12 16.94
CA THR A 348 -8.85 20.08 18.37
C THR A 348 -8.11 18.94 19.08
N ALA A 349 -7.54 19.24 20.25
CA ALA A 349 -6.96 18.27 21.15
C ALA A 349 -8.07 17.64 22.02
N LEU A 350 -8.88 16.77 21.42
CA LEU A 350 -9.98 16.06 22.10
C LEU A 350 -9.47 15.00 23.10
N HIS A 351 -8.81 15.46 24.16
CA HIS A 351 -8.70 14.77 25.45
C HIS A 351 -8.21 15.70 26.58
N LEU A 352 -7.29 16.64 26.27
CA LEU A 352 -6.56 17.37 27.31
C LEU A 352 -7.38 18.43 28.05
N ASP A 353 -8.38 19.04 27.41
CA ASP A 353 -9.20 20.10 28.03
C ASP A 353 -10.17 19.57 29.11
N GLU A 354 -10.39 18.26 29.18
CA GLU A 354 -11.29 17.62 30.17
C GLU A 354 -10.49 17.11 31.39
N GLU A 355 -9.33 16.47 31.18
CA GLU A 355 -8.41 16.09 32.28
C GLU A 355 -7.75 17.32 32.94
N ALA A 356 -7.33 18.32 32.17
CA ALA A 356 -6.74 19.55 32.72
C ALA A 356 -7.74 20.44 33.50
N ALA A 357 -9.04 20.15 33.41
CA ALA A 357 -10.06 20.79 34.24
C ALA A 357 -10.19 20.16 35.64
N GLU A 358 -9.85 18.88 35.81
CA GLU A 358 -9.91 18.19 37.11
C GLU A 358 -8.60 18.29 37.89
N ASP A 359 -7.43 18.26 37.23
CA ASP A 359 -6.11 18.35 37.89
C ASP A 359 -5.73 19.76 38.40
N ALA A 360 -6.57 20.76 38.18
CA ALA A 360 -6.33 22.17 38.53
C ALA A 360 -6.31 22.50 40.04
N HIS A 361 -6.15 21.50 40.92
CA HIS A 361 -6.20 21.66 42.39
C HIS A 361 -4.96 21.16 43.17
N ASN A 362 -3.87 20.74 42.52
CA ASN A 362 -2.65 20.36 43.26
C ASN A 362 -1.36 20.96 42.67
N ASP A 363 -0.96 22.11 43.21
CA ASP A 363 0.19 22.91 42.75
C ASP A 363 1.52 22.50 43.43
N LYS A 364 2.61 22.49 42.62
CA LYS A 364 4.06 22.34 42.91
C LYS A 364 4.72 20.99 42.58
N GLN A 365 5.19 20.88 41.33
CA GLN A 365 6.53 20.32 41.05
C GLN A 365 7.10 20.95 39.76
N PRO A 366 8.43 21.21 39.66
CA PRO A 366 9.04 21.73 38.44
C PRO A 366 9.11 20.64 37.35
N PRO A 367 9.08 21.01 36.05
CA PRO A 367 9.02 20.05 34.96
C PRO A 367 10.33 19.26 34.81
N PRO A 368 10.28 17.92 34.63
CA PRO A 368 11.42 17.14 34.18
C PRO A 368 11.75 17.43 32.71
N SER A 369 13.00 17.18 32.31
CA SER A 369 13.51 17.52 30.99
C SER A 369 13.41 16.37 29.98
N THR A 370 12.74 16.66 28.86
CA THR A 370 12.85 15.96 27.55
C THR A 370 12.17 14.58 27.45
N ASP A 371 11.83 14.21 26.21
CA ASP A 371 11.45 12.86 25.75
C ASP A 371 10.16 12.22 26.29
N THR A 372 9.06 12.98 26.40
CA THR A 372 7.69 12.39 26.41
C THR A 372 6.63 13.31 25.77
N ASN A 373 6.84 13.77 24.54
CA ASN A 373 5.87 14.60 23.78
C ASN A 373 4.67 13.79 23.22
N LEU A 374 4.00 12.99 24.05
CA LEU A 374 2.94 12.05 23.59
C LEU A 374 1.59 12.70 23.22
N GLY A 375 1.40 14.01 23.47
CA GLY A 375 0.12 14.70 23.25
C GLY A 375 0.18 15.99 22.42
N ALA A 376 1.37 16.49 22.10
CA ALA A 376 1.52 17.73 21.33
C ALA A 376 1.50 17.44 19.82
N LYS A 377 0.35 17.63 19.17
CA LYS A 377 0.24 17.49 17.70
C LYS A 377 1.29 18.35 16.98
N VAL A 378 1.92 17.79 15.97
CA VAL A 378 2.95 18.44 15.15
C VAL A 378 2.30 19.00 13.87
N PRO A 379 2.70 20.19 13.36
CA PRO A 379 2.19 20.70 12.09
C PRO A 379 2.64 19.82 10.92
N VAL A 380 1.77 19.66 9.91
CA VAL A 380 1.96 18.70 8.81
C VAL A 380 3.23 18.94 7.98
N LEU A 381 3.71 20.19 7.92
CA LEU A 381 4.95 20.54 7.22
C LEU A 381 6.24 20.26 8.01
N SER A 382 6.14 19.92 9.29
CA SER A 382 7.26 19.40 10.10
C SER A 382 7.30 17.88 10.18
N PHE A 383 6.34 17.18 9.56
CA PHE A 383 6.33 15.72 9.53
C PHE A 383 7.56 15.13 8.81
N LYS A 384 8.04 13.99 9.33
CA LYS A 384 9.23 13.27 8.86
C LYS A 384 9.09 12.73 7.43
N LEU A 385 7.90 12.62 6.86
CA LEU A 385 7.69 12.35 5.42
C LEU A 385 8.58 13.21 4.51
N TRP A 386 8.72 14.50 4.82
CA TRP A 386 9.48 15.43 3.97
C TRP A 386 10.99 15.19 4.05
N ALA A 387 11.49 14.86 5.25
CA ALA A 387 12.88 14.46 5.48
C ALA A 387 13.17 13.09 4.84
N CYS A 388 12.34 12.10 5.12
CA CYS A 388 12.39 10.75 4.53
C CYS A 388 12.41 10.79 3.00
N PHE A 389 11.50 11.56 2.38
CA PHE A 389 11.51 11.71 0.92
C PHE A 389 12.80 12.37 0.41
N GLY A 390 13.27 13.43 1.08
CA GLY A 390 14.53 14.10 0.79
C GLY A 390 15.75 13.17 0.88
N ASN A 391 15.81 12.32 1.90
CA ASN A 391 16.86 11.32 2.08
C ASN A 391 16.74 10.18 1.07
N LEU A 392 15.55 9.67 0.79
CA LEU A 392 15.32 8.63 -0.22
C LEU A 392 15.82 9.06 -1.60
N ILE A 393 15.65 10.34 -1.99
CA ILE A 393 16.20 10.89 -3.24
C ILE A 393 17.66 11.41 -3.14
N GLU A 394 18.29 11.36 -1.95
CA GLU A 394 19.64 11.84 -1.66
C GLU A 394 19.82 13.36 -1.91
N LEU A 395 18.81 14.15 -1.53
CA LEU A 395 18.71 15.59 -1.79
C LEU A 395 19.91 16.39 -1.28
N GLU A 396 20.37 16.12 -0.07
CA GLU A 396 21.50 16.85 0.53
C GLU A 396 22.83 16.50 -0.14
N GLU A 397 23.01 15.25 -0.56
CA GLU A 397 24.25 14.78 -1.19
C GLU A 397 24.32 15.21 -2.66
N ARG A 398 23.20 15.14 -3.39
CA ARG A 398 23.13 15.42 -4.82
C ARG A 398 22.94 16.90 -5.14
N LYS A 399 22.17 17.63 -4.32
CA LYS A 399 21.80 19.04 -4.54
C LYS A 399 21.69 19.79 -3.19
N PRO A 400 22.76 19.95 -2.39
CA PRO A 400 22.70 20.55 -1.05
C PRO A 400 22.06 21.95 -1.01
N TRP A 401 22.31 22.78 -2.03
CA TRP A 401 21.68 24.10 -2.17
C TRP A 401 20.16 24.05 -2.36
N LEU A 402 19.63 22.98 -2.97
CA LEU A 402 18.18 22.78 -3.13
C LEU A 402 17.57 22.30 -1.80
N GLY A 403 18.23 21.38 -1.08
CA GLY A 403 17.82 20.98 0.28
C GLY A 403 17.82 22.15 1.25
N GLY A 404 18.89 22.94 1.28
CA GLY A 404 19.00 24.16 2.09
C GLY A 404 17.96 25.24 1.73
N PHE A 405 17.59 25.36 0.45
CA PHE A 405 16.52 26.28 0.03
C PHE A 405 15.12 25.78 0.43
N ILE A 406 14.86 24.48 0.32
CA ILE A 406 13.58 23.87 0.72
C ILE A 406 13.40 23.93 2.24
N SER A 407 14.42 23.61 3.03
CA SER A 407 14.38 23.74 4.50
C SER A 407 14.22 25.21 4.94
N LEU A 408 14.89 26.16 4.29
CA LEU A 408 14.67 27.59 4.55
C LEU A 408 13.23 28.02 4.26
N LEU A 409 12.61 27.52 3.17
CA LEU A 409 11.19 27.76 2.88
C LEU A 409 10.26 27.09 3.91
N GLN A 410 10.60 25.89 4.38
CA GLN A 410 9.86 25.14 5.40
C GLN A 410 9.85 25.90 6.74
N THR A 411 11.03 26.30 7.24
CA THR A 411 11.15 27.15 8.45
C THR A 411 10.46 28.49 8.26
N ALA A 412 10.60 29.14 7.10
CA ALA A 412 9.92 30.42 6.81
C ALA A 412 8.39 30.29 6.72
N ALA A 413 7.84 29.11 6.43
CA ALA A 413 6.40 28.85 6.44
C ALA A 413 5.85 28.57 7.84
N ILE A 414 6.63 27.89 8.69
CA ILE A 414 6.26 27.50 10.06
C ILE A 414 6.46 28.66 11.05
N ASP A 415 7.67 29.22 11.11
CA ASP A 415 8.11 30.22 12.09
C ASP A 415 8.11 31.65 11.55
N GLY A 416 7.91 31.83 10.23
CA GLY A 416 7.84 33.15 9.61
C GLY A 416 6.68 34.02 10.14
N PRO A 417 6.71 35.34 9.90
CA PRO A 417 5.79 36.31 10.52
C PRO A 417 4.30 36.10 10.21
N TRP A 418 3.97 35.27 9.22
CA TRP A 418 2.61 34.93 8.82
C TRP A 418 2.15 33.55 9.33
N ARG A 419 3.05 32.73 9.89
CA ARG A 419 2.84 31.37 10.46
C ARG A 419 1.87 30.49 9.66
N ILE A 420 1.96 30.54 8.33
CA ILE A 420 1.00 29.95 7.37
C ILE A 420 0.92 28.43 7.55
N ALA A 421 2.06 27.80 7.85
CA ALA A 421 2.22 26.37 8.11
C ALA A 421 2.51 26.04 9.58
N GLY A 422 2.38 27.00 10.50
CA GLY A 422 2.42 26.71 11.93
C GLY A 422 1.22 25.86 12.36
N LEU A 423 1.30 25.26 13.55
CA LEU A 423 0.19 24.47 14.12
C LEU A 423 -1.12 25.27 14.13
N ASN A 424 -2.19 24.65 13.61
CA ASN A 424 -3.50 25.27 13.41
C ASN A 424 -3.51 26.49 12.46
N GLY A 425 -2.42 26.72 11.72
CA GLY A 425 -2.33 27.68 10.62
C GLY A 425 -3.20 27.26 9.41
N PRO A 426 -3.44 28.18 8.47
CA PRO A 426 -4.34 27.95 7.34
C PRO A 426 -3.92 26.76 6.46
N LEU A 427 -2.62 26.63 6.18
CA LEU A 427 -2.11 25.54 5.34
C LEU A 427 -2.01 24.21 6.10
N ASP A 428 -1.73 24.26 7.42
CA ASP A 428 -1.77 23.07 8.30
C ASP A 428 -3.17 22.45 8.34
N ARG A 429 -4.22 23.26 8.54
CA ARG A 429 -5.62 22.79 8.49
C ARG A 429 -6.02 22.24 7.13
N LEU A 430 -5.63 22.93 6.04
CA LEU A 430 -5.98 22.52 4.69
C LEU A 430 -5.32 21.19 4.29
N LEU A 431 -4.03 21.01 4.61
CA LEU A 431 -3.35 19.73 4.41
C LEU A 431 -4.00 18.64 5.26
N SER A 432 -4.17 18.89 6.56
CA SER A 432 -4.74 17.92 7.49
C SER A 432 -6.16 17.48 7.10
N HIS A 433 -7.02 18.41 6.69
CA HIS A 433 -8.35 18.09 6.18
C HIS A 433 -8.34 17.27 4.89
N HIS A 434 -7.47 17.58 3.93
CA HIS A 434 -7.34 16.77 2.72
C HIS A 434 -6.76 15.37 3.01
N ILE A 435 -5.79 15.27 3.92
CA ILE A 435 -5.21 14.00 4.38
C ILE A 435 -6.28 13.14 5.06
N GLN A 436 -7.04 13.70 6.01
CA GLN A 436 -8.14 13.02 6.67
C GLN A 436 -9.26 12.63 5.69
N SER A 437 -9.51 13.45 4.66
CA SER A 437 -10.44 13.09 3.58
C SER A 437 -9.94 11.92 2.71
N LEU A 438 -8.63 11.73 2.55
CA LEU A 438 -8.08 10.55 1.86
C LEU A 438 -8.21 9.28 2.71
N PHE A 439 -8.17 9.42 4.03
CA PHE A 439 -8.35 8.34 5.00
C PHE A 439 -9.81 8.12 5.43
N ASP A 440 -10.79 8.83 4.87
CA ASP A 440 -12.20 8.60 5.22
C ASP A 440 -12.66 7.18 4.85
N SER A 441 -13.34 6.58 5.82
CA SER A 441 -14.10 5.33 5.75
C SER A 441 -14.97 5.13 4.49
N SER A 442 -15.39 6.20 3.79
CA SER A 442 -16.11 6.06 2.51
C SER A 442 -15.27 5.47 1.37
N HIS A 443 -13.95 5.59 1.42
CA HIS A 443 -13.04 4.97 0.45
C HIS A 443 -12.80 3.47 0.71
N LEU A 444 -13.11 2.97 1.90
CA LEU A 444 -12.77 1.61 2.32
C LEU A 444 -13.61 0.50 1.62
N PRO A 445 -14.95 0.61 1.44
CA PRO A 445 -15.74 -0.39 0.71
C PRO A 445 -15.30 -0.65 -0.75
N PRO A 446 -15.02 0.35 -1.61
CA PRO A 446 -14.55 0.08 -2.96
C PRO A 446 -13.13 -0.50 -2.98
N ILE A 447 -12.25 -0.13 -2.03
CA ILE A 447 -10.93 -0.75 -1.87
C ILE A 447 -11.07 -2.22 -1.50
N LEU A 448 -11.89 -2.57 -0.49
CA LEU A 448 -12.17 -3.96 -0.13
C LEU A 448 -12.78 -4.77 -1.30
N ARG A 449 -13.69 -4.17 -2.08
CA ARG A 449 -14.26 -4.82 -3.28
C ARG A 449 -13.18 -5.12 -4.33
N SER A 450 -12.29 -4.17 -4.59
CA SER A 450 -11.17 -4.35 -5.53
C SER A 450 -10.17 -5.39 -5.03
N LEU A 451 -9.83 -5.37 -3.74
CA LEU A 451 -8.98 -6.36 -3.08
C LEU A 451 -9.58 -7.76 -3.16
N ARG A 452 -10.90 -7.90 -2.95
CA ARG A 452 -11.63 -9.17 -3.11
C ARG A 452 -11.57 -9.66 -4.55
N GLY A 453 -11.72 -8.78 -5.53
CA GLY A 453 -11.57 -9.12 -6.95
C GLY A 453 -10.14 -9.57 -7.34
N ALA A 454 -9.12 -9.02 -6.69
CA ALA A 454 -7.71 -9.36 -6.94
C ALA A 454 -7.27 -10.66 -6.25
N LEU A 455 -7.58 -10.84 -4.96
CA LEU A 455 -7.22 -12.02 -4.17
C LEU A 455 -8.10 -13.24 -4.50
N PHE A 456 -9.39 -12.99 -4.75
CA PHE A 456 -10.41 -14.02 -4.97
C PHE A 456 -11.17 -13.79 -6.29
N PRO A 457 -10.51 -13.93 -7.46
CA PRO A 457 -11.19 -13.88 -8.75
C PRO A 457 -12.40 -14.84 -8.77
N ASN A 458 -13.56 -14.34 -9.19
CA ASN A 458 -14.85 -15.03 -9.15
C ASN A 458 -15.31 -15.51 -7.75
N ASN A 459 -14.76 -14.97 -6.65
CA ASN A 459 -14.92 -15.42 -5.27
C ASN A 459 -14.36 -16.85 -5.03
N SER A 460 -13.25 -17.17 -5.68
CA SER A 460 -12.44 -18.40 -5.49
C SER A 460 -10.96 -18.01 -5.34
N PRO A 461 -10.15 -18.73 -4.54
CA PRO A 461 -8.74 -18.37 -4.30
C PRO A 461 -7.93 -18.32 -5.59
N GLY A 462 -7.37 -17.14 -5.88
CA GLY A 462 -6.55 -16.93 -7.08
C GLY A 462 -5.15 -17.51 -6.94
N THR A 463 -4.59 -18.01 -8.04
CA THR A 463 -3.15 -18.25 -8.13
C THR A 463 -2.43 -16.90 -8.12
N SER A 464 -1.52 -16.68 -7.17
CA SER A 464 -0.66 -15.50 -7.14
C SER A 464 0.06 -15.32 -8.48
N THR A 465 -0.05 -14.12 -9.06
CA THR A 465 0.76 -13.70 -10.22
C THR A 465 2.17 -13.28 -9.83
N LEU A 466 2.42 -13.12 -8.52
CA LEU A 466 3.73 -12.82 -7.96
C LEU A 466 4.48 -14.14 -7.75
N VAL A 467 5.58 -14.29 -8.49
CA VAL A 467 6.50 -15.43 -8.46
C VAL A 467 7.90 -14.87 -8.19
N ALA A 468 8.66 -15.53 -7.30
CA ALA A 468 10.03 -15.13 -7.01
C ALA A 468 10.96 -15.32 -8.23
N PRO A 469 11.93 -14.41 -8.47
CA PRO A 469 12.91 -14.58 -9.54
C PRO A 469 13.76 -15.83 -9.32
N GLN A 470 14.10 -16.53 -10.40
CA GLN A 470 14.89 -17.77 -10.37
C GLN A 470 16.41 -17.50 -10.44
N SER A 471 16.80 -16.27 -10.77
CA SER A 471 18.20 -15.86 -10.86
C SER A 471 18.43 -14.42 -10.41
N GLU A 472 19.64 -14.13 -9.95
CA GLU A 472 20.11 -12.77 -9.61
C GLU A 472 19.91 -11.77 -10.76
N ARG A 473 20.04 -12.23 -12.02
CA ARG A 473 19.80 -11.41 -13.22
C ARG A 473 18.35 -10.99 -13.38
N GLU A 474 17.40 -11.84 -12.98
CA GLU A 474 15.97 -11.49 -12.95
C GLU A 474 15.67 -10.51 -11.82
N LEU A 475 16.35 -10.61 -10.67
CA LEU A 475 16.23 -9.67 -9.56
C LEU A 475 16.76 -8.27 -9.97
N LEU A 476 17.92 -8.20 -10.63
CA LEU A 476 18.46 -6.95 -11.18
C LEU A 476 17.55 -6.37 -12.29
N ALA A 477 17.07 -7.21 -13.22
CA ALA A 477 16.10 -6.76 -14.22
C ALA A 477 14.79 -6.23 -13.60
N LEU A 478 14.35 -6.80 -12.47
CA LEU A 478 13.18 -6.33 -11.72
C LEU A 478 13.46 -5.01 -10.96
N ARG A 479 14.65 -4.85 -10.38
CA ARG A 479 15.12 -3.59 -9.78
C ARG A 479 15.17 -2.46 -10.81
N ARG A 480 15.76 -2.72 -11.98
CA ARG A 480 15.81 -1.77 -13.10
C ARG A 480 14.42 -1.45 -13.69
N ARG A 481 13.50 -2.42 -13.70
CA ARG A 481 12.08 -2.21 -14.03
C ARG A 481 11.35 -1.33 -13.01
N ALA A 482 11.67 -1.45 -11.72
CA ALA A 482 11.15 -0.56 -10.69
C ALA A 482 11.70 0.87 -10.85
N ALA A 483 12.98 1.01 -11.19
CA ALA A 483 13.59 2.29 -11.54
C ALA A 483 12.90 2.96 -12.75
N SER A 484 12.64 2.22 -13.83
CA SER A 484 11.94 2.77 -15.00
C SER A 484 10.47 3.14 -14.71
N ALA A 485 9.78 2.35 -13.87
CA ALA A 485 8.42 2.67 -13.43
C ALA A 485 8.37 3.96 -12.57
N ILE A 486 9.45 4.28 -11.83
CA ILE A 486 9.61 5.56 -11.13
C ILE A 486 9.90 6.70 -12.12
N SER A 487 10.74 6.50 -13.15
CA SER A 487 10.99 7.55 -14.15
C SER A 487 9.72 7.94 -14.93
N ASP A 488 8.86 6.98 -15.27
CA ASP A 488 7.58 7.22 -15.98
C ASP A 488 6.57 8.04 -15.16
N LEU A 489 6.65 7.96 -13.81
CA LEU A 489 5.85 8.79 -12.91
C LEU A 489 6.32 10.24 -12.89
N LEU A 490 7.62 10.49 -12.98
CA LEU A 490 8.19 11.83 -12.89
C LEU A 490 8.06 12.60 -14.22
N PRO A 491 8.02 13.94 -14.20
CA PRO A 491 8.15 14.72 -15.44
C PRO A 491 9.60 14.66 -15.96
N ALA A 492 9.79 14.42 -17.26
CA ALA A 492 11.12 14.33 -17.88
C ALA A 492 12.02 15.56 -17.63
N SER A 493 11.44 16.75 -17.47
CA SER A 493 12.17 17.97 -17.11
C SER A 493 12.70 17.95 -15.67
N VAL A 494 12.05 17.21 -14.76
CA VAL A 494 12.48 17.06 -13.36
C VAL A 494 13.59 16.01 -13.28
N THR A 495 13.41 14.83 -13.90
CA THR A 495 14.42 13.77 -13.89
C THR A 495 15.74 14.26 -14.51
N ARG A 496 15.68 14.93 -15.67
CA ARG A 496 16.87 15.41 -16.40
C ARG A 496 17.57 16.63 -15.76
N VAL A 497 16.95 17.31 -14.80
CA VAL A 497 17.57 18.39 -14.00
C VAL A 497 18.05 17.89 -12.63
N TYR A 498 17.40 16.88 -12.07
CA TYR A 498 17.72 16.33 -10.77
C TYR A 498 18.81 15.24 -10.85
N PHE A 499 18.55 14.16 -11.58
CA PHE A 499 19.50 13.07 -11.81
C PHE A 499 20.46 13.40 -12.96
N GLY A 500 19.97 14.07 -14.02
CA GLY A 500 20.83 14.48 -15.13
C GLY A 500 21.94 15.46 -14.71
N ARG A 501 23.14 15.30 -15.30
CA ARG A 501 24.29 16.22 -15.13
C ARG A 501 24.09 17.61 -15.77
N ARG A 502 22.96 17.83 -16.47
CA ARG A 502 22.57 19.13 -17.01
C ARG A 502 22.15 20.08 -15.88
N HIS A 503 23.10 20.88 -15.40
CA HIS A 503 22.79 22.11 -14.64
C HIS A 503 21.70 22.93 -15.35
N TRP A 504 20.82 23.58 -14.58
CA TRP A 504 19.74 24.44 -15.07
C TRP A 504 20.26 25.51 -16.06
N ARG A 505 20.22 25.21 -17.37
CA ARG A 505 20.73 26.11 -18.42
C ARG A 505 19.73 27.22 -18.70
N LEU A 506 19.76 28.26 -17.86
CA LEU A 506 19.21 29.58 -18.22
C LEU A 506 19.79 30.11 -19.54
N GLY A 507 21.00 29.65 -19.91
CA GLY A 507 21.63 29.87 -21.22
C GLY A 507 20.85 29.34 -22.44
N GLY A 508 19.79 28.55 -22.27
CA GLY A 508 18.85 28.22 -23.34
C GLY A 508 18.10 29.44 -23.91
N LEU A 509 18.11 30.58 -23.20
CA LEU A 509 17.62 31.87 -23.69
C LEU A 509 18.71 32.77 -24.33
N PHE A 510 19.99 32.47 -24.11
CA PHE A 510 21.09 33.45 -24.32
C PHE A 510 22.33 32.93 -25.04
N GLY A 511 22.39 31.64 -25.39
CA GLY A 511 23.43 31.12 -26.29
C GLY A 511 23.14 31.48 -27.74
N PRO A 512 24.15 31.89 -28.55
CA PRO A 512 24.05 31.81 -30.00
C PRO A 512 23.71 30.39 -30.44
N GLY A 513 22.97 30.25 -31.54
CA GLY A 513 22.69 28.95 -32.13
C GLY A 513 23.92 28.44 -32.88
N ASP A 514 24.74 27.62 -32.22
CA ASP A 514 25.82 26.89 -32.89
C ASP A 514 25.23 25.78 -33.76
N ASP A 515 25.18 26.01 -35.07
CA ASP A 515 24.85 25.03 -36.10
C ASP A 515 25.96 23.95 -36.20
N ALA A 516 26.01 23.06 -35.22
CA ALA A 516 26.87 21.88 -35.19
C ALA A 516 26.05 20.60 -35.47
N GLY A 517 26.54 19.74 -36.36
CA GLY A 517 25.79 18.61 -36.92
C GLY A 517 25.27 17.61 -35.88
N SER A 518 23.99 17.24 -36.02
CA SER A 518 23.18 16.45 -35.07
C SER A 518 23.89 15.29 -34.35
N PRO A 519 23.96 15.35 -33.02
CA PRO A 519 24.21 14.20 -32.14
C PRO A 519 23.11 14.00 -31.07
N SER A 520 21.99 14.74 -31.17
CA SER A 520 21.07 14.95 -30.03
C SER A 520 20.36 13.70 -29.53
N ALA A 521 19.97 12.77 -30.41
CA ALA A 521 19.28 11.54 -30.02
C ALA A 521 20.17 10.64 -29.16
N ALA A 522 21.38 10.32 -29.63
CA ALA A 522 22.33 9.47 -28.91
C ALA A 522 22.76 10.08 -27.56
N ILE A 523 22.91 11.42 -27.48
CA ILE A 523 23.26 12.10 -26.22
C ILE A 523 22.09 12.06 -25.22
N ASP A 524 20.85 12.20 -25.67
CA ASP A 524 19.68 12.11 -24.79
C ASP A 524 19.39 10.65 -24.38
N GLU A 525 19.66 9.65 -25.22
CA GLU A 525 19.64 8.22 -24.86
C GLU A 525 20.71 7.89 -23.78
N ASP A 526 21.94 8.37 -23.98
CA ASP A 526 23.05 8.27 -23.01
C ASP A 526 22.74 8.93 -21.66
N ASP A 527 22.02 10.07 -21.66
CA ASP A 527 21.62 10.78 -20.45
C ASP A 527 20.45 10.06 -19.75
N ASP A 528 19.47 9.53 -20.49
CA ASP A 528 18.31 8.84 -19.92
C ASP A 528 18.70 7.45 -19.35
N GLU A 529 19.66 6.73 -19.95
CA GLU A 529 20.26 5.50 -19.39
C GLU A 529 20.92 5.77 -18.03
N ARG A 530 21.71 6.84 -17.90
CA ARG A 530 22.34 7.24 -16.63
C ARG A 530 21.33 7.60 -15.55
N ILE A 531 20.18 8.16 -15.93
CA ILE A 531 19.08 8.46 -15.00
C ILE A 531 18.46 7.16 -14.48
N LEU A 532 18.37 6.12 -15.30
CA LEU A 532 17.94 4.78 -14.85
C LEU A 532 18.98 4.15 -13.90
N ASP A 533 20.28 4.22 -14.20
CA ASP A 533 21.35 3.74 -13.31
C ASP A 533 21.33 4.47 -11.95
N GLU A 534 21.11 5.80 -11.94
CA GLU A 534 21.00 6.58 -10.70
C GLU A 534 19.75 6.22 -9.88
N LEU A 535 18.60 5.99 -10.54
CA LEU A 535 17.37 5.52 -9.88
C LEU A 535 17.49 4.08 -9.39
N GLU A 536 18.16 3.19 -10.14
CA GLU A 536 18.48 1.83 -9.73
C GLU A 536 19.41 1.84 -8.51
N SER A 537 20.36 2.77 -8.42
CA SER A 537 21.20 2.95 -7.24
C SER A 537 20.39 3.33 -5.99
N LEU A 538 19.39 4.22 -6.09
CA LEU A 538 18.53 4.58 -4.95
C LEU A 538 17.75 3.37 -4.40
N LEU A 539 17.42 2.41 -5.25
CA LEU A 539 16.70 1.19 -4.88
C LEU A 539 17.57 0.18 -4.09
N ASP A 540 18.87 0.42 -3.87
CA ASP A 540 19.72 -0.47 -3.07
C ASP A 540 19.27 -0.58 -1.60
N VAL A 541 18.56 0.44 -1.10
CA VAL A 541 18.04 0.52 0.26
C VAL A 541 17.28 -0.75 0.65
N VAL A 542 16.38 -1.24 -0.22
CA VAL A 542 15.59 -2.46 0.03
C VAL A 542 16.24 -3.73 -0.55
N GLY A 543 17.53 -3.68 -0.88
CA GLY A 543 18.24 -4.73 -1.61
C GLY A 543 18.70 -5.94 -0.79
N ASP A 544 18.62 -5.91 0.55
CA ASP A 544 19.07 -6.99 1.44
C ASP A 544 17.95 -7.48 2.37
N GLU A 545 17.68 -8.79 2.37
CA GLU A 545 16.60 -9.40 3.15
C GLU A 545 16.76 -9.20 4.67
N TYR A 546 17.99 -9.26 5.19
CA TYR A 546 18.24 -9.14 6.63
C TYR A 546 17.99 -7.70 7.12
N CYS A 547 18.43 -6.69 6.36
CA CYS A 547 18.10 -5.29 6.60
C CYS A 547 16.60 -5.03 6.47
N ASN A 548 15.94 -5.65 5.48
CA ASN A 548 14.49 -5.53 5.28
C ASN A 548 13.69 -6.20 6.39
N LYS A 549 14.13 -7.34 6.95
CA LYS A 549 13.49 -7.96 8.12
C LYS A 549 13.39 -6.99 9.30
N HIS A 550 14.43 -6.19 9.54
CA HIS A 550 14.39 -5.17 10.61
C HIS A 550 13.31 -4.10 10.34
N LEU A 551 13.23 -3.61 9.10
CA LEU A 551 12.16 -2.66 8.70
C LEU A 551 10.77 -3.28 8.88
N MET A 552 10.57 -4.54 8.48
CA MET A 552 9.27 -5.23 8.58
C MET A 552 8.86 -5.49 10.04
N TYR A 553 9.78 -5.92 10.90
CA TYR A 553 9.51 -6.14 12.32
C TYR A 553 9.22 -4.83 13.04
N SER A 554 10.05 -3.79 12.88
CA SER A 554 9.79 -2.51 13.54
C SER A 554 8.59 -1.75 12.99
N ALA A 555 8.18 -1.98 11.73
CA ALA A 555 6.91 -1.46 11.22
C ALA A 555 5.71 -2.18 11.84
N LEU A 556 5.80 -3.50 12.04
CA LEU A 556 4.79 -4.28 12.76
C LEU A 556 4.69 -3.84 14.23
N GLU A 557 5.82 -3.73 14.93
CA GLU A 557 5.91 -3.27 16.32
C GLU A 557 5.32 -1.88 16.49
N LEU A 558 5.69 -0.92 15.63
CA LEU A 558 5.16 0.45 15.64
C LEU A 558 3.63 0.46 15.51
N VAL A 559 3.08 -0.28 14.54
CA VAL A 559 1.63 -0.38 14.34
C VAL A 559 0.94 -1.06 15.52
N LEU A 560 1.52 -2.12 16.08
CA LEU A 560 0.96 -2.85 17.22
C LEU A 560 0.99 -2.01 18.50
N VAL A 561 2.10 -1.35 18.84
CA VAL A 561 2.23 -0.49 20.03
C VAL A 561 1.33 0.73 19.94
N ARG A 562 1.12 1.32 18.75
CA ARG A 562 0.14 2.41 18.63
C ARG A 562 -1.31 1.93 18.75
N LEU A 563 -1.65 0.77 18.17
CA LEU A 563 -2.98 0.17 18.28
C LEU A 563 -3.30 -0.38 19.68
N MET A 564 -2.27 -0.86 20.39
CA MET A 564 -2.32 -1.51 21.70
C MET A 564 -1.12 -1.05 22.55
N PRO A 565 -1.16 0.18 23.10
CA PRO A 565 -0.07 0.70 23.94
C PRO A 565 0.15 -0.14 25.20
N GLU A 566 -0.82 -0.95 25.61
CA GLU A 566 -0.64 -1.91 26.71
C GLU A 566 0.50 -2.92 26.45
N LEU A 567 0.96 -3.08 25.20
CA LEU A 567 2.13 -3.88 24.81
C LEU A 567 3.49 -3.23 25.10
N SER A 568 3.59 -1.91 25.26
CA SER A 568 4.85 -1.27 25.72
C SER A 568 4.99 -1.27 27.23
N ASP A 569 3.87 -1.28 27.94
CA ASP A 569 3.82 -0.93 29.36
C ASP A 569 3.81 -2.17 30.28
N LYS A 570 3.42 -3.34 29.74
CA LYS A 570 3.19 -4.58 30.51
C LYS A 570 3.73 -5.81 29.80
N GLY A 571 4.25 -6.76 30.58
CA GLY A 571 4.64 -8.08 30.09
C GLY A 571 3.43 -8.96 29.73
N VAL A 572 3.63 -9.92 28.82
CA VAL A 572 2.58 -10.87 28.38
C VAL A 572 1.91 -11.62 29.56
N VAL A 573 2.68 -11.92 30.61
CA VAL A 573 2.17 -12.58 31.83
C VAL A 573 1.24 -11.65 32.61
N GLU A 574 1.62 -10.38 32.74
CA GLU A 574 0.84 -9.35 33.44
C GLU A 574 -0.45 -9.03 32.68
N LEU A 575 -0.37 -8.89 31.35
CA LEU A 575 -1.54 -8.71 30.46
C LEU A 575 -2.54 -9.88 30.55
N ARG A 576 -2.05 -11.11 30.69
CA ARG A 576 -2.92 -12.28 30.93
C ARG A 576 -3.49 -12.29 32.34
N GLN A 577 -2.70 -11.94 33.36
CA GLN A 577 -3.16 -11.92 34.75
C GLN A 577 -4.22 -10.84 34.98
N ASP A 578 -3.99 -9.60 34.54
CA ASP A 578 -4.95 -8.49 34.61
C ASP A 578 -6.32 -8.81 33.97
N ARG A 579 -6.36 -9.77 33.05
CA ARG A 579 -7.55 -10.21 32.32
C ARG A 579 -8.23 -11.44 32.92
N LEU A 580 -7.58 -12.20 33.80
CA LEU A 580 -8.06 -13.50 34.32
C LEU A 580 -8.12 -13.58 35.86
N GLY A 581 -7.31 -12.81 36.59
CA GLY A 581 -7.26 -12.73 38.07
C GLY A 581 -6.03 -13.40 38.71
#